data_AF-A0A3C0UD77-F1
#
_entry.id   AF-A0A3C0UD77-F1
#
_cell.length_a   1.000
_cell.length_b   1.000
_cell.length_c   1.000
_cell.angle_alpha   90.00
_cell.angle_beta   90.00
_cell.angle_gamma   90.00
#
_symmetry.space_group_name_H-M   'P 1'
#
loop_
_entity.id
_entity.type
_entity.pdbx_description
1 polymer ?
#
loop_
_entity_poly.entity_id
_entity_poly.type
_entity_poly.pdbx_seq_one_letter_code
_entity_poly.pdbx_strand_id
1 'polypeptide(L)'
;ALEVKDAGVIDEVLLIDSDSVDKTREIAHSYGIPVYKHPEVASHLGTYRGKGEAMFKSAFISDADILAWVDTDIESIRPRFFYGLLGPMLAYPQIKFSKGYFSR
;
A
#
# COMPACT_ATOMS: atom_id res chain seq x y z
N ALA A 1 -9.74 -0.96 -1.93
CA ALA A 1 -8.71 -0.51 -2.89
C ALA A 1 -9.26 -0.59 -4.32
N LEU A 2 -9.62 -1.79 -4.80
CA LEU A 2 -10.08 -1.98 -6.20
C LEU A 2 -11.27 -1.09 -6.58
N GLU A 3 -12.30 -0.97 -5.75
CA GLU A 3 -13.43 -0.04 -6.02
C GLU A 3 -12.96 1.42 -6.21
N VAL A 4 -11.95 1.85 -5.45
CA VAL A 4 -11.38 3.20 -5.53
C VAL A 4 -10.53 3.36 -6.80
N LYS A 5 -9.86 2.29 -7.23
CA LYS A 5 -9.14 2.22 -8.50
C LYS A 5 -10.11 2.28 -9.68
N ASP A 6 -11.20 1.53 -9.63
CA ASP A 6 -12.22 1.49 -10.68
C ASP A 6 -12.96 2.83 -10.83
N ALA A 7 -13.06 3.59 -9.73
CA ALA A 7 -13.57 4.97 -9.74
C ALA A 7 -12.55 6.01 -10.27
N GLY A 8 -11.32 5.61 -10.61
CA GLY A 8 -10.28 6.50 -11.16
C GLY A 8 -9.59 7.40 -10.13
N VAL A 9 -9.66 7.06 -8.83
CA VAL A 9 -9.02 7.85 -7.76
C VAL A 9 -7.58 7.41 -7.49
N ILE A 10 -7.25 6.15 -7.78
CA ILE A 10 -5.89 5.61 -7.69
C ILE A 10 -5.57 4.83 -8.96
N ASP A 11 -4.31 4.85 -9.37
CA ASP A 11 -3.85 4.14 -10.58
C ASP A 11 -3.44 2.70 -10.27
N GLU A 12 -2.84 2.47 -9.10
CA GLU A 12 -2.21 1.19 -8.75
C GLU A 12 -2.59 0.72 -7.34
N VAL A 13 -2.60 -0.61 -7.18
CA VAL A 13 -2.72 -1.29 -5.88
C VAL A 13 -1.69 -2.40 -5.87
N LEU A 14 -0.75 -2.34 -4.93
CA LEU A 14 0.34 -3.31 -4.79
C LEU A 14 0.28 -3.97 -3.41
N LEU A 15 0.60 -5.25 -3.34
CA LEU A 15 0.84 -5.93 -2.06
C LEU A 15 2.34 -6.11 -1.83
N ILE A 16 2.80 -5.69 -0.65
CA ILE A 16 4.18 -5.90 -0.20
C ILE A 16 4.19 -7.06 0.79
N ASP A 17 4.74 -8.18 0.36
CA ASP A 17 4.81 -9.42 1.14
C ASP A 17 6.11 -9.49 1.95
N SER A 18 5.99 -9.92 3.20
CA SER A 18 7.10 -10.13 4.15
C SER A 18 7.43 -11.62 4.33
N ASP A 19 7.47 -12.39 3.22
CA ASP A 19 7.61 -13.85 3.20
C ASP A 19 6.44 -14.57 3.92
N SER A 20 5.20 -14.18 3.61
CA SER A 20 4.03 -14.83 4.22
C SER A 20 3.98 -16.31 3.85
N VAL A 21 3.77 -17.19 4.83
CA VAL A 21 3.69 -18.65 4.64
C VAL A 21 2.25 -19.17 4.48
N ASP A 22 1.28 -18.27 4.54
CA ASP A 22 -0.14 -18.56 4.37
C ASP A 22 -0.62 -18.21 2.93
N LYS A 23 -1.93 -18.11 2.76
CA LYS A 23 -2.56 -17.83 1.46
C LYS A 23 -2.56 -16.35 1.06
N THR A 24 -1.91 -15.46 1.81
CA THR A 24 -1.90 -14.01 1.55
C THR A 24 -1.59 -13.68 0.09
N ARG A 25 -0.57 -14.33 -0.48
CA ARG A 25 -0.13 -14.11 -1.86
C ARG A 25 -1.14 -14.65 -2.89
N GLU A 26 -1.66 -15.86 -2.66
CA GLU A 26 -2.68 -16.48 -3.52
C GLU A 26 -3.96 -15.63 -3.58
N ILE A 27 -4.40 -15.14 -2.43
CA ILE A 27 -5.58 -14.28 -2.31
C ILE A 27 -5.36 -13.00 -3.11
N ALA A 28 -4.23 -12.30 -2.93
CA ALA A 28 -3.94 -11.08 -3.67
C ALA A 28 -3.90 -11.29 -5.19
N HIS A 29 -3.24 -12.36 -5.65
CA HIS A 29 -3.21 -12.72 -7.07
C HIS A 29 -4.61 -13.03 -7.63
N SER A 30 -5.50 -13.65 -6.85
CA SER A 30 -6.88 -13.91 -7.28
C SER A 30 -7.69 -12.63 -7.54
N TYR A 31 -7.28 -11.50 -6.95
CA TYR A 31 -7.83 -10.17 -7.18
C TYR A 31 -7.06 -9.36 -8.24
N GLY A 32 -6.07 -9.96 -8.91
CA GLY A 32 -5.23 -9.27 -9.89
C GLY A 32 -4.28 -8.24 -9.28
N ILE A 33 -4.00 -8.33 -7.97
CA ILE A 33 -3.08 -7.41 -7.28
C ILE A 33 -1.64 -7.93 -7.47
N PRO A 34 -0.71 -7.12 -8.03
CA PRO A 34 0.71 -7.46 -8.07
C PRO A 34 1.27 -7.61 -6.65
N VAL A 35 2.08 -8.65 -6.46
CA VAL A 35 2.69 -8.97 -5.17
C VAL A 35 4.20 -8.89 -5.30
N TYR A 36 4.83 -8.15 -4.38
CA TYR A 36 6.29 -8.02 -4.32
C TYR A 36 6.78 -8.43 -2.94
N LYS A 37 7.79 -9.28 -2.91
CA LYS A 37 8.45 -9.67 -1.67
C LYS A 37 9.50 -8.64 -1.32
N HIS A 38 9.35 -7.95 -0.18
CA HIS A 38 10.30 -6.88 0.17
C HIS A 38 11.77 -7.33 0.28
N PRO A 39 12.12 -8.59 0.61
CA PRO A 39 13.50 -9.08 0.56
C PRO A 39 14.15 -9.02 -0.83
N GLU A 40 13.34 -9.11 -1.88
CA GLU A 40 13.82 -9.15 -3.28
C GLU A 40 13.95 -7.74 -3.87
N VAL A 41 13.28 -6.75 -3.26
CA VAL A 41 13.27 -5.37 -3.72
C VAL A 41 14.52 -4.63 -3.24
N ALA A 42 15.19 -3.94 -4.16
CA ALA A 42 16.43 -3.20 -3.90
C ALA A 42 17.45 -4.01 -3.05
N SER A 43 17.60 -5.31 -3.33
CA SER A 43 18.38 -6.25 -2.53
C SER A 43 19.85 -5.87 -2.34
N HIS A 44 20.40 -5.06 -3.25
CA HIS A 44 21.73 -4.45 -3.14
C HIS A 44 21.92 -3.54 -1.91
N LEU A 45 20.84 -3.05 -1.29
CA LEU A 45 20.86 -2.26 -0.05
C LEU A 45 20.80 -3.13 1.23
N GLY A 46 20.82 -4.46 1.10
CA GLY A 46 20.55 -5.39 2.19
C GLY A 46 19.07 -5.67 2.40
N THR A 47 18.79 -6.57 3.34
CA THR A 47 17.42 -7.00 3.69
C THR A 47 17.30 -7.15 5.19
N TYR A 48 16.31 -6.46 5.76
CA TYR A 48 16.04 -6.48 7.19
C TYR A 48 14.63 -7.01 7.49
N ARG A 49 14.35 -7.29 8.77
CA ARG A 49 13.03 -7.75 9.21
C ARG A 49 12.19 -6.58 9.72
N GLY A 50 10.89 -6.64 9.46
CA GLY A 50 9.89 -5.77 10.08
C GLY A 50 9.15 -4.87 9.10
N LYS A 51 8.05 -4.27 9.57
CA LYS A 51 7.14 -3.44 8.77
C LYS A 51 7.82 -2.22 8.15
N GLY A 52 8.78 -1.63 8.86
CA GLY A 52 9.56 -0.49 8.35
C GLY A 52 10.36 -0.84 7.09
N GLU A 53 10.94 -2.05 7.03
CA GLU A 53 11.64 -2.52 5.84
C GLU A 53 10.67 -2.69 4.67
N ALA A 54 9.51 -3.33 4.89
CA ALA A 54 8.50 -3.50 3.86
C ALA A 54 8.05 -2.14 3.28
N MET A 55 7.76 -1.16 4.14
CA MET A 55 7.39 0.19 3.71
C MET A 55 8.54 0.89 2.95
N PHE A 56 9.77 0.82 3.45
CA PHE A 56 10.92 1.43 2.80
C PHE A 56 11.19 0.84 1.41
N LYS A 57 11.22 -0.49 1.31
CA LYS A 57 11.43 -1.20 0.04
C LYS A 57 10.31 -0.95 -0.97
N SER A 58 9.06 -0.80 -0.49
CA SER A 58 7.92 -0.52 -1.37
C SER A 58 8.08 0.76 -2.21
N ALA A 59 8.81 1.75 -1.69
CA ALA A 59 9.06 3.01 -2.38
C ALA A 59 9.96 2.88 -3.63
N PHE A 60 10.60 1.73 -3.84
CA PHE A 60 11.44 1.47 -5.03
C PHE A 60 10.68 0.76 -6.16
N ILE A 61 9.39 0.42 -5.96
CA ILE A 61 8.62 -0.41 -6.89
C ILE A 61 7.83 0.43 -7.90
N SER A 62 7.29 1.56 -7.45
CA SER A 62 6.39 2.43 -8.22
C SER A 62 7.01 3.81 -8.40
N ASP A 63 6.68 4.45 -9.51
CA ASP A 63 7.00 5.84 -9.84
C ASP A 63 5.88 6.83 -9.47
N ALA A 64 4.89 6.37 -8.69
CA ALA A 64 3.77 7.19 -8.24
C ALA A 64 4.21 8.46 -7.49
N ASP A 65 3.55 9.58 -7.80
CA ASP A 65 3.77 10.86 -7.12
C ASP A 65 3.33 10.85 -5.65
N ILE A 66 2.35 10.01 -5.31
CA ILE A 66 1.78 9.88 -3.96
C ILE A 66 1.66 8.40 -3.60
N LEU A 67 2.28 8.03 -2.47
CA LEU A 67 2.15 6.70 -1.88
C LEU A 67 1.21 6.73 -0.66
N ALA A 68 0.29 5.78 -0.59
CA ALA A 68 -0.58 5.56 0.56
C ALA A 68 -0.42 4.12 1.08
N TRP A 69 0.02 4.00 2.34
CA TRP A 69 0.13 2.71 3.02
C TRP A 69 -1.13 2.44 3.83
N VAL A 70 -1.74 1.26 3.61
CA VAL A 70 -2.92 0.78 4.33
C VAL A 70 -2.64 -0.63 4.84
N ASP A 71 -2.97 -0.89 6.11
CA ASP A 71 -2.74 -2.18 6.74
C ASP A 71 -3.67 -3.27 6.18
N THR A 72 -3.13 -4.47 6.02
CA THR A 72 -3.82 -5.63 5.41
C THR A 72 -4.66 -6.42 6.40
N ASP A 73 -4.56 -6.15 7.69
CA ASP A 73 -5.25 -6.84 8.78
C ASP A 73 -6.55 -6.13 9.23
N ILE A 74 -7.05 -5.18 8.45
CA ILE A 74 -8.29 -4.45 8.72
C ILE A 74 -9.51 -5.25 8.22
N GLU A 75 -10.30 -5.81 9.14
CA GLU A 75 -11.49 -6.61 8.80
C GLU A 75 -12.60 -5.81 8.10
N SER A 76 -12.91 -4.61 8.61
CA SER A 76 -14.02 -3.78 8.12
C SER A 76 -13.53 -2.64 7.24
N ILE A 77 -12.67 -2.93 6.28
CA ILE A 77 -12.13 -1.91 5.37
C ILE A 77 -13.26 -1.29 4.53
N ARG A 78 -13.17 0.02 4.30
CA ARG A 78 -14.13 0.81 3.51
C ARG A 78 -13.37 1.67 2.51
N PRO A 79 -13.96 2.04 1.35
CA PRO A 79 -13.32 2.92 0.35
C PRO A 79 -12.72 4.21 0.93
N ARG A 80 -13.36 4.77 1.97
CA ARG A 80 -12.89 5.92 2.76
C ARG A 80 -11.45 5.81 3.27
N PHE A 81 -10.96 4.61 3.57
CA PHE A 81 -9.60 4.41 4.06
C PHE A 81 -8.55 4.78 3.00
N PHE A 82 -8.92 4.75 1.71
CA PHE A 82 -8.01 5.08 0.62
C PHE A 82 -8.18 6.55 0.22
N TYR A 83 -9.37 6.96 -0.26
CA TYR A 83 -9.57 8.34 -0.71
C TYR A 83 -9.49 9.36 0.43
N GLY A 84 -9.76 8.96 1.68
CA GLY A 84 -9.62 9.83 2.84
C GLY A 84 -8.16 10.15 3.18
N LEU A 85 -7.22 9.24 2.90
CA LEU A 85 -5.78 9.50 3.05
C LEU A 85 -5.28 10.42 1.94
N LEU A 86 -5.72 10.19 0.70
CA LEU A 86 -5.27 10.91 -0.48
C LEU A 86 -5.89 12.31 -0.61
N GLY A 87 -7.15 12.46 -0.22
CA GLY A 87 -7.94 13.67 -0.42
C GLY A 87 -7.26 14.98 0.02
N PRO A 88 -6.66 15.06 1.23
CA PRO A 88 -5.94 16.26 1.65
C PRO A 88 -4.77 16.64 0.73
N MET A 89 -4.00 15.66 0.24
CA MET A 89 -2.85 15.91 -0.63
C MET A 89 -3.28 16.28 -2.06
N LEU A 90 -4.41 15.72 -2.53
CA LEU A 90 -4.98 16.03 -3.85
C LEU A 90 -5.67 17.41 -3.87
N ALA A 91 -6.37 17.79 -2.80
CA ALA A 91 -7.09 19.06 -2.72
C ALA A 91 -6.18 20.25 -2.37
N TYR A 92 -5.08 20.00 -1.64
CA TYR A 92 -4.20 21.04 -1.12
C TYR A 92 -2.73 20.70 -1.43
N PRO A 93 -2.16 21.24 -2.52
CA PRO A 93 -0.80 20.90 -2.97
C PRO A 93 0.32 21.12 -1.95
N GLN A 94 0.10 21.98 -0.95
CA GLN A 94 1.04 22.23 0.15
C GLN A 94 1.08 21.10 1.19
N ILE A 95 0.05 20.26 1.26
CA ILE A 95 0.02 19.10 2.16
C ILE A 95 0.83 17.98 1.54
N LYS A 96 1.92 17.59 2.20
CA LYS A 96 2.84 16.53 1.74
C LYS A 96 2.72 15.23 2.52
N PHE A 97 1.91 15.22 3.58
CA PHE A 97 1.73 14.07 4.43
C PHE A 97 0.32 14.08 5.04
N SER A 98 -0.34 12.93 5.00
CA SER A 98 -1.67 12.71 5.55
C SER A 98 -1.65 11.47 6.45
N LYS A 99 -2.28 11.55 7.62
CA LYS A 99 -2.32 10.45 8.59
C LYS A 99 -3.77 10.12 8.91
N GLY A 100 -4.11 8.83 8.79
CA GLY A 100 -5.42 8.33 9.19
C GLY A 100 -5.66 8.49 10.70
N TYR A 101 -6.87 8.92 11.04
CA TYR A 101 -7.41 8.96 12.39
C TYR A 101 -8.74 8.23 12.41
N PHE A 102 -8.96 7.38 13.40
CA PHE A 102 -10.17 6.58 13.57
C PHE A 102 -10.44 6.30 15.04
N SER A 103 -11.72 6.15 15.40
CA SER A 103 -12.14 5.60 16.68
C SER A 103 -12.25 4.08 16.57
N ARG A 104 -11.96 3.37 17.67
CA ARG A 104 -12.18 1.94 17.82
C ARG A 104 -13.51 1.69 18.51
#